data_AF-A0A0G1XX29-F1
#
_entry.id   AF-A0A0G1XX29-F1
#
_cell.length_a   1.000
_cell.length_b   1.000
_cell.length_c   1.000
_cell.angle_alpha   90.00
_cell.angle_beta   90.00
_cell.angle_gamma   90.00
#
_symmetry.space_group_name_H-M   'P 1'
#
loop_
_entity.id
_entity.type
_entity.pdbx_description
1 polymer ?
#
loop_
_entity_poly.entity_id
_entity_poly.type
_entity_poly.pdbx_seq_one_letter_code
_entity_poly.pdbx_strand_id
1 'polypeptide(L)'
;MTSHDLVLNIAVNLGRLGRWSHEGKYARIPQFLADTQKYLDRLHNFNPQFNPTYQRFLKDYARLQSTPPNNQDWCDTAFTWAAILTHRAQLA
;
A
#
# COMPACT_ATOMS: atom_id res chain seq x y z
N MET A 1 11.69 0.37 -13.79
CA MET A 1 11.10 -0.24 -12.58
C MET A 1 10.34 -1.46 -13.02
N THR A 2 10.66 -2.60 -12.43
CA THR A 2 9.94 -3.86 -12.61
C THR A 2 8.66 -3.87 -11.77
N SER A 3 7.77 -4.84 -11.98
CA SER A 3 6.59 -5.06 -11.14
C SER A 3 6.98 -5.34 -9.70
N HIS A 4 8.02 -6.13 -9.47
CA HIS A 4 8.67 -6.30 -8.17
C HIS A 4 9.04 -4.96 -7.52
N ASP A 5 9.75 -4.07 -8.22
CA ASP A 5 10.14 -2.76 -7.67
C ASP A 5 8.92 -1.89 -7.34
N LEU A 6 7.89 -1.90 -8.19
CA LEU A 6 6.67 -1.14 -7.96
C LEU A 6 5.95 -1.63 -6.71
N VAL A 7 5.83 -2.96 -6.52
CA VAL A 7 5.20 -3.55 -5.33
C VAL A 7 5.99 -3.23 -4.06
N LEU A 8 7.33 -3.26 -4.11
CA LEU A 8 8.14 -2.83 -2.97
C LEU A 8 7.97 -1.34 -2.65
N ASN A 9 7.87 -0.47 -3.65
CA ASN A 9 7.64 0.95 -3.41
C ASN A 9 6.25 1.22 -2.82
N ILE A 10 5.23 0.47 -3.26
CA ILE A 10 3.91 0.48 -2.62
C ILE A 10 4.03 0.03 -1.16
N ALA A 11 4.70 -1.08 -0.89
CA ALA A 11 4.89 -1.60 0.46
C ALA A 11 5.58 -0.59 1.40
N VAL A 12 6.64 0.07 0.93
CA VAL A 12 7.35 1.12 1.68
C VAL A 12 6.40 2.28 1.99
N ASN A 13 5.59 2.73 1.02
CA ASN A 13 4.63 3.79 1.26
C ASN A 13 3.56 3.40 2.26
N LEU A 14 3.05 2.16 2.22
CA LEU A 14 2.08 1.68 3.22
C LEU A 14 2.69 1.64 4.63
N GLY A 15 3.97 1.28 4.77
CA GLY A 15 4.67 1.35 6.05
C GLY A 15 4.78 2.79 6.57
N ARG A 16 5.03 3.76 5.68
CA ARG A 16 5.04 5.20 6.04
C ARG A 16 3.65 5.69 6.41
N LEU A 17 2.62 5.25 5.69
CA LEU A 17 1.22 5.57 5.99
C LEU A 17 0.82 5.07 7.38
N GLY A 18 1.08 3.81 7.70
CA GLY A 18 0.85 3.25 9.05
C GLY A 18 1.59 4.05 10.12
N ARG A 19 2.86 4.37 9.89
CA ARG A 19 3.65 5.19 10.82
C ARG A 19 3.07 6.58 11.04
N TRP A 20 2.67 7.29 9.98
CA TRP A 20 2.11 8.63 10.12
C TRP A 20 0.71 8.65 10.73
N SER A 21 -0.09 7.62 10.48
CA SER A 21 -1.35 7.40 11.18
C SER A 21 -1.11 7.20 12.68
N HIS A 22 -0.19 6.30 13.04
CA HIS A 22 0.17 6.00 14.43
C HIS A 22 0.72 7.22 15.18
N GLU A 23 1.59 8.01 14.54
CA GLU A 23 2.19 9.21 15.15
C GLU A 23 1.26 10.44 15.11
N GLY A 24 0.03 10.33 14.58
CA GLY A 24 -0.90 11.46 14.45
C GLY A 24 -0.49 12.52 13.41
N LYS A 25 0.47 12.21 12.53
CA LYS A 25 1.04 13.12 11.52
C LYS A 25 0.22 13.12 10.21
N TYR A 26 -1.08 13.33 10.32
CA TYR A 26 -2.03 13.14 9.20
C TYR A 26 -1.76 14.05 7.98
N ALA A 27 -1.13 15.22 8.18
CA ALA A 27 -0.76 16.12 7.09
C ALA A 27 0.21 15.48 6.05
N ARG A 28 0.94 14.41 6.42
CA ARG A 28 1.86 13.70 5.52
C ARG A 28 1.15 12.66 4.66
N ILE A 29 -0.01 12.17 5.09
CA ILE A 29 -0.71 11.02 4.49
C ILE A 29 -1.14 11.26 3.03
N PRO A 30 -1.72 12.42 2.65
CA PRO A 30 -2.18 12.65 1.29
C PRO A 30 -1.09 12.44 0.23
N GLN A 31 0.13 12.87 0.50
CA GLN A 31 1.25 12.70 -0.43
C GLN A 31 1.59 11.22 -0.64
N PHE A 32 1.63 10.41 0.41
CA PHE A 32 1.95 8.99 0.30
C PHE A 32 0.81 8.17 -0.31
N LEU A 33 -0.46 8.58 -0.13
CA LEU A 33 -1.58 8.01 -0.88
C LEU A 33 -1.47 8.33 -2.38
N ALA A 34 -1.17 9.59 -2.73
CA ALA A 34 -0.99 9.98 -4.13
C ALA A 34 0.18 9.24 -4.79
N ASP A 35 1.32 9.11 -4.10
CA ASP A 35 2.48 8.40 -4.63
C ASP A 35 2.23 6.89 -4.74
N THR A 36 1.48 6.30 -3.80
CA THR A 36 1.07 4.89 -3.90
C THR A 36 0.16 4.66 -5.11
N GLN A 37 -0.77 5.58 -5.37
CA GLN A 37 -1.62 5.51 -6.57
C GLN A 37 -0.78 5.56 -7.85
N LYS A 38 0.24 6.44 -7.95
CA LYS A 38 1.13 6.49 -9.12
C LYS A 38 1.88 5.18 -9.36
N TYR A 39 2.24 4.44 -8.32
CA TYR A 39 2.87 3.13 -8.48
C TYR A 39 1.85 2.07 -8.94
N LEU A 40 0.62 2.12 -8.43
CA LEU A 40 -0.47 1.25 -8.87
C LEU A 40 -0.83 1.47 -10.33
N ASP A 41 -0.92 2.72 -10.76
CA ASP A 41 -1.19 3.12 -12.15
C ASP A 41 -0.07 2.73 -13.11
N ARG A 42 1.06 2.19 -12.63
CA ARG A 42 2.15 1.66 -13.46
C ARG A 42 2.24 0.14 -13.38
N LEU A 43 1.52 -0.49 -12.46
CA LEU A 43 1.57 -1.92 -12.18
C LEU A 43 0.56 -2.67 -13.07
N HIS A 44 0.94 -2.91 -14.32
CA HIS A 44 0.06 -3.56 -15.31
C HIS A 44 0.47 -4.97 -15.73
N ASN A 45 1.75 -5.33 -15.57
CA ASN A 45 2.31 -6.59 -16.07
C ASN A 45 3.04 -7.33 -14.96
N PHE A 46 2.28 -8.02 -14.09
CA PHE A 46 2.83 -8.85 -13.02
C PHE A 46 2.48 -10.33 -13.23
N ASN A 47 3.25 -11.22 -12.60
CA ASN A 47 3.02 -12.65 -12.71
C ASN A 47 1.61 -13.02 -12.17
N PRO A 48 0.84 -13.89 -12.86
CA PRO A 48 -0.50 -14.30 -12.45
C PRO A 48 -0.63 -14.79 -11.00
N GLN A 49 0.44 -15.36 -10.43
CA GLN A 49 0.48 -15.81 -9.04
C GLN A 49 0.33 -14.66 -8.03
N PHE A 50 0.67 -13.42 -8.41
CA PHE A 50 0.47 -12.24 -7.57
C PHE A 50 -0.95 -11.68 -7.63
N ASN A 51 -1.72 -11.99 -8.68
CA ASN A 51 -3.06 -11.43 -8.90
C ASN A 51 -4.01 -11.56 -7.68
N PRO A 52 -4.10 -12.71 -6.98
CA PRO A 52 -4.95 -12.80 -5.79
C PRO A 52 -4.56 -11.82 -4.68
N THR A 53 -3.25 -11.59 -4.49
CA THR A 53 -2.74 -10.61 -3.53
C THR A 53 -3.09 -9.20 -3.96
N TYR A 54 -2.88 -8.88 -5.24
CA TYR A 54 -3.19 -7.58 -5.82
C TYR A 54 -4.67 -7.22 -5.69
N GLN A 55 -5.58 -8.12 -6.04
CA GLN A 55 -7.03 -7.88 -5.96
C GLN A 55 -7.50 -7.63 -4.53
N ARG A 56 -6.94 -8.37 -3.55
CA ARG A 56 -7.27 -8.16 -2.15
C ARG A 56 -6.70 -6.83 -1.63
N PHE A 57 -5.48 -6.48 -2.06
CA PHE A 57 -4.87 -5.20 -1.73
C PHE A 57 -5.70 -4.02 -2.23
N LEU A 58 -6.15 -4.04 -3.50
CA LEU A 58 -6.94 -2.95 -4.07
C LEU A 58 -8.21 -2.64 -3.28
N LYS A 59 -8.89 -3.67 -2.74
CA LYS A 59 -10.10 -3.48 -1.91
C LYS A 59 -9.80 -2.73 -0.63
N ASP A 60 -8.76 -3.16 0.09
CA ASP A 60 -8.38 -2.53 1.37
C ASP A 60 -7.72 -1.16 1.15
N TYR A 61 -6.99 -0.99 0.05
CA TYR A 61 -6.41 0.30 -0.32
C TYR A 61 -7.49 1.35 -0.63
N ALA A 62 -8.56 0.96 -1.34
CA ALA A 62 -9.72 1.83 -1.56
C ALA A 62 -10.37 2.26 -0.23
N ARG A 63 -10.41 1.37 0.77
CA ARG A 63 -10.85 1.72 2.14
C ARG A 63 -9.90 2.73 2.79
N LEU A 64 -8.58 2.54 2.68
CA LEU A 64 -7.60 3.50 3.23
C LEU A 64 -7.74 4.90 2.61
N GLN A 65 -8.05 4.99 1.31
CA GLN A 65 -8.27 6.26 0.62
C GLN A 65 -9.58 6.96 1.03
N SER A 66 -10.60 6.20 1.42
CA SER A 66 -11.95 6.71 1.69
C SER A 66 -12.28 6.90 3.17
N THR A 67 -11.37 6.52 4.08
CA THR A 67 -11.60 6.58 5.53
C THR A 67 -10.58 7.46 6.25
N PRO A 68 -10.97 8.11 7.36
CA PRO A 68 -10.05 8.91 8.15
C PRO A 68 -8.90 8.06 8.72
N PRO A 69 -7.64 8.53 8.66
CA PRO A 69 -6.47 7.77 9.11
C PRO A 69 -6.22 7.86 10.62
N ASN A 70 -7.24 8.18 11.41
CA ASN A 70 -7.12 8.54 12.83
C ASN A 70 -7.52 7.42 13.80
N ASN A 71 -7.69 6.19 13.29
CA ASN A 71 -8.04 5.03 14.11
C ASN A 71 -7.01 3.89 13.94
N GLN A 72 -6.99 3.00 14.93
CA GLN A 72 -6.05 1.89 15.00
C GLN A 72 -6.21 0.92 13.82
N ASP A 73 -7.45 0.62 13.42
CA ASP A 73 -7.71 -0.29 12.30
C ASP A 73 -7.08 0.20 10.99
N TRP A 74 -7.13 1.50 10.72
CA TRP A 74 -6.51 2.11 9.54
C TRP A 74 -5.00 1.93 9.57
N CYS A 75 -4.38 2.23 10.72
CA CYS A 75 -2.96 2.05 10.96
C CYS A 75 -2.52 0.60 10.76
N ASP A 76 -3.21 -0.34 11.39
CA ASP A 76 -2.91 -1.77 11.32
C ASP A 76 -3.12 -2.34 9.92
N THR A 77 -4.13 -1.85 9.20
CA THR A 77 -4.35 -2.21 7.79
C THR A 77 -3.16 -1.79 6.92
N ALA A 78 -2.67 -0.55 7.08
CA ALA A 78 -1.52 -0.06 6.33
C ALA A 78 -0.25 -0.86 6.64
N PHE A 79 0.05 -1.15 7.90
CA PHE A 79 1.20 -1.99 8.28
C PHE A 79 1.07 -3.43 7.80
N THR A 80 -0.12 -4.01 7.90
CA THR A 80 -0.39 -5.38 7.42
C THR A 80 -0.06 -5.49 5.93
N TRP A 81 -0.54 -4.54 5.12
CA TRP A 81 -0.25 -4.56 3.69
C TRP A 81 1.20 -4.22 3.36
N ALA A 82 1.86 -3.36 4.14
CA ALA A 82 3.30 -3.15 4.00
C ALA A 82 4.08 -4.46 4.15
N ALA A 83 3.77 -5.27 5.17
CA ALA A 83 4.41 -6.56 5.39
C ALA A 83 4.07 -7.58 4.29
N ILE A 84 2.79 -7.72 3.94
CA ILE A 84 2.34 -8.66 2.90
C ILE A 84 3.00 -8.33 1.56
N LEU A 85 2.94 -7.08 1.12
CA LEU A 85 3.48 -6.69 -0.19
C LEU A 85 4.99 -6.77 -0.24
N THR A 86 5.69 -6.49 0.86
CA THR A 86 7.15 -6.71 0.94
C THR A 86 7.50 -8.18 0.67
N HIS A 87 6.80 -9.12 1.32
CA HIS A 87 7.04 -10.55 1.10
C HIS A 87 6.57 -10.99 -0.29
N ARG A 88 5.44 -10.48 -0.77
CA ARG A 88 4.79 -10.94 -2.01
C ARG A 88 5.35 -10.27 -3.27
N ALA A 89 6.21 -9.26 -3.16
CA ALA A 89 6.84 -8.59 -4.30
C ALA A 89 7.61 -9.56 -5.20
N GLN A 90 8.23 -10.62 -4.65
CA GLN A 90 8.91 -11.67 -5.43
C GLN A 90 7.98 -12.44 -6.39
N LEU A 91 6.67 -12.39 -6.16
CA LEU A 91 5.68 -13.01 -7.02
C LEU A 91 5.13 -12.04 -8.06
N ALA A 92 5.52 -10.76 -8.03
CA ALA A 92 5.02 -9.71 -8.91
C ALA A 92 5.83 -9.63 -10.21
#